data_AF-D0NST1-F1
#
_entry.id   AF-D0NST1-F1
#
_cell.length_a   1.000
_cell.length_b   1.000
_cell.length_c   1.000
_cell.angle_alpha   90.00
_cell.angle_beta   90.00
_cell.angle_gamma   90.00
#
_symmetry.space_group_name_H-M   'P 1'
#
loop_
_entity.id
_entity.type
_entity.pdbx_description
1 polymer ?
#
loop_
_entity_poly.entity_id
_entity_poly.type
_entity_poly.pdbx_seq_one_letter_code
_entity_poly.pdbx_strand_id
1 'polypeptide(L)'
;MFDEAQRIGHQLQIDFDRYDRRQEIFRKKFAADTRKQHQGICDGAVTNSATSVSVAALIVTTDKEKHPEVFRALSSFYNPSDAATYVVCELCFGFRSATTVQPLPTPWIEYCDETTGKHYFYDSSTRHVRWHPPPATDALSVLVFERTNSIYTVCHCIPSNERRRRLMQKFREHTTQMAREEVEKRDRHLRGAFISLAMSLVPFSGEPKQI
;
A
#
# COMPACT_ATOMS: atom_id res chain seq x y z
N MET A 1 -1.40 21.45 18.01
CA MET A 1 -0.67 20.19 17.73
C MET A 1 -1.43 18.96 18.21
N PHE A 2 -1.97 18.91 19.44
CA PHE A 2 -2.76 17.77 19.93
C PHE A 2 -4.10 17.57 19.17
N ASP A 3 -4.83 18.65 18.90
CA ASP A 3 -6.07 18.60 18.09
C ASP A 3 -5.82 18.13 16.64
N GLU A 4 -4.63 18.39 16.10
CA GLU A 4 -4.25 17.98 14.74
C GLU A 4 -4.14 16.45 14.66
N ALA A 5 -3.42 15.85 15.61
CA ALA A 5 -3.21 14.41 15.67
C ALA A 5 -4.53 13.65 15.92
N GLN A 6 -5.41 14.22 16.75
CA GLN A 6 -6.69 13.62 17.05
C GLN A 6 -7.66 13.69 15.86
N ARG A 7 -7.64 14.80 15.10
CA ARG A 7 -8.37 14.93 13.83
C ARG A 7 -7.86 13.95 12.76
N ILE A 8 -6.54 13.81 12.63
CA ILE A 8 -5.92 12.86 11.69
C ILE A 8 -6.30 11.42 12.08
N GLY A 9 -6.23 11.06 13.36
CA GLY A 9 -6.63 9.74 13.85
C GLY A 9 -8.09 9.42 13.55
N HIS A 10 -8.99 10.37 13.80
CA HIS A 10 -10.42 10.21 13.52
C HIS A 10 -10.72 10.10 12.02
N GLN A 11 -10.05 10.90 11.19
CA GLN A 11 -10.22 10.86 9.74
C GLN A 11 -9.73 9.54 9.15
N LEU A 12 -8.57 9.05 9.62
CA LEU A 12 -8.06 7.75 9.23
C LEU A 12 -9.04 6.64 9.59
N GLN A 13 -9.65 6.68 10.77
CA GLN A 13 -10.67 5.70 11.18
C GLN A 13 -11.86 5.68 10.20
N ILE A 14 -12.38 6.84 9.81
CA ILE A 14 -13.48 6.95 8.84
C ILE A 14 -13.07 6.39 7.47
N ASP A 15 -11.86 6.69 7.00
CA ASP A 15 -11.39 6.21 5.71
C ASP A 15 -11.14 4.70 5.70
N PHE A 16 -10.69 4.13 6.82
CA PHE A 16 -10.59 2.68 7.00
C PHE A 16 -11.97 2.02 6.99
N ASP A 17 -12.95 2.54 7.73
CA ASP A 17 -14.31 2.01 7.73
C ASP A 17 -14.96 2.07 6.35
N ARG A 18 -14.63 3.10 5.56
CA ARG A 18 -15.10 3.25 4.17
C ARG A 18 -14.38 2.29 3.22
N TYR A 19 -13.11 2.00 3.46
CA TYR A 19 -12.35 1.00 2.70
C TYR A 19 -12.85 -0.41 2.98
N ASP A 20 -13.04 -0.77 4.25
CA ASP A 20 -13.54 -2.08 4.67
C ASP A 20 -14.95 -2.35 4.14
N ARG A 21 -15.83 -1.35 4.15
CA ARG A 21 -17.15 -1.45 3.50
C ARG A 21 -17.04 -1.73 2.00
N ARG A 22 -16.12 -1.06 1.28
CA ARG A 22 -15.91 -1.31 -0.16
C ARG A 22 -15.36 -2.71 -0.42
N GLN A 23 -14.43 -3.18 0.42
CA GLN A 23 -13.89 -4.53 0.33
C GLN A 23 -14.94 -5.58 0.62
N GLU A 24 -15.83 -5.36 1.60
CA GLU A 24 -16.91 -6.28 1.90
C GLU A 24 -17.95 -6.31 0.77
N ILE A 25 -18.26 -5.16 0.16
CA ILE A 25 -19.10 -5.10 -1.05
C ILE A 25 -18.45 -5.89 -2.19
N PHE A 26 -17.15 -5.70 -2.42
CA PHE A 26 -16.42 -6.44 -3.45
C PHE A 26 -16.41 -7.94 -3.16
N ARG A 27 -16.14 -8.36 -1.92
CA ARG A 27 -16.14 -9.76 -1.50
C ARG A 27 -17.51 -10.40 -1.65
N LYS A 28 -18.58 -9.70 -1.26
CA LYS A 28 -19.97 -10.15 -1.45
C LYS A 28 -20.33 -10.24 -2.93
N LYS A 29 -19.92 -9.26 -3.75
CA LYS A 29 -20.17 -9.24 -5.19
C LYS A 29 -19.41 -10.36 -5.89
N PHE A 30 -18.14 -10.54 -5.58
CA PHE A 30 -17.32 -11.65 -6.07
C PHE A 30 -17.93 -13.00 -5.68
N ALA A 31 -18.29 -13.20 -4.39
CA ALA A 31 -18.94 -14.44 -3.96
C ALA A 31 -20.34 -14.65 -4.58
N ALA A 32 -21.06 -13.57 -4.91
CA ALA A 32 -22.32 -13.65 -5.65
C ALA A 32 -22.09 -13.99 -7.12
N ASP A 33 -21.09 -13.40 -7.76
CA ASP A 33 -20.72 -13.65 -9.16
C ASP A 33 -20.15 -15.06 -9.33
N THR A 34 -19.32 -15.55 -8.42
CA THR A 34 -18.87 -16.96 -8.40
C THR A 34 -20.05 -17.92 -8.23
N ARG A 35 -21.03 -17.58 -7.38
CA ARG A 35 -22.26 -18.39 -7.24
C ARG A 35 -23.11 -18.39 -8.51
N LYS A 36 -23.23 -17.24 -9.19
CA LYS A 36 -23.91 -17.12 -10.50
C LYS A 36 -23.18 -17.87 -11.61
N GLN A 37 -21.85 -17.86 -11.61
CA GLN A 37 -21.02 -18.55 -12.59
C GLN A 37 -21.16 -20.08 -12.49
N HIS A 38 -21.39 -20.61 -11.28
CA HIS A 38 -21.75 -22.01 -11.06
C HIS A 38 -23.24 -22.33 -11.31
N GLN A 39 -24.11 -21.32 -11.47
CA GLN A 39 -25.54 -21.47 -11.76
C GLN A 39 -25.93 -21.12 -13.21
N GLY A 40 -25.01 -20.59 -14.01
CA GLY A 40 -25.30 -19.99 -15.32
C GLY A 40 -24.35 -20.41 -16.43
N ILE A 41 -24.36 -21.70 -16.78
CA ILE A 41 -24.42 -22.05 -18.21
C ILE A 41 -25.86 -21.72 -18.60
N CYS A 42 -26.11 -20.50 -19.06
CA CYS A 42 -27.27 -19.99 -19.81
C CYS A 42 -27.38 -18.46 -19.56
N ASP A 43 -27.36 -17.71 -20.66
CA ASP A 43 -27.85 -16.34 -20.87
C ASP A 43 -27.08 -15.12 -20.29
N GLY A 44 -26.31 -14.50 -21.17
CA GLY A 44 -26.70 -13.21 -21.77
C GLY A 44 -26.69 -11.91 -20.93
N ALA A 45 -25.88 -10.96 -21.41
CA ALA A 45 -26.06 -9.49 -21.41
C ALA A 45 -25.56 -8.61 -20.23
N VAL A 46 -24.50 -7.84 -20.55
CA VAL A 46 -24.31 -6.37 -20.48
C VAL A 46 -25.03 -5.56 -19.37
N THR A 47 -24.28 -4.74 -18.61
CA THR A 47 -24.40 -3.25 -18.53
C THR A 47 -23.49 -2.61 -17.44
N ASN A 48 -22.82 -1.52 -17.86
CA ASN A 48 -22.30 -0.26 -17.22
C ASN A 48 -22.67 0.03 -15.73
N SER A 49 -22.00 0.86 -14.92
CA SER A 49 -21.37 2.19 -15.13
C SER A 49 -20.78 2.78 -13.81
N ALA A 50 -19.97 3.84 -13.96
CA ALA A 50 -19.87 5.07 -13.14
C ALA A 50 -18.98 5.19 -11.88
N THR A 51 -17.83 5.87 -12.09
CA THR A 51 -17.30 7.08 -11.41
C THR A 51 -17.51 7.29 -9.90
N SER A 52 -16.40 7.40 -9.18
CA SER A 52 -16.30 8.12 -7.90
C SER A 52 -14.93 8.78 -7.77
N VAL A 53 -14.88 10.08 -8.06
CA VAL A 53 -13.71 10.93 -7.81
C VAL A 53 -13.52 11.05 -6.30
N SER A 54 -12.37 10.63 -5.76
CA SER A 54 -12.13 10.54 -4.32
C SER A 54 -11.39 11.76 -3.78
N VAL A 55 -11.98 12.38 -2.76
CA VAL A 55 -11.54 13.57 -1.98
C VAL A 55 -10.14 13.42 -1.36
N ALA A 56 -9.58 12.20 -1.29
CA ALA A 56 -8.23 11.91 -0.81
C ALA A 56 -7.12 12.64 -1.61
N ALA A 57 -7.40 13.06 -2.85
CA ALA A 57 -6.42 13.80 -3.66
C ALA A 57 -6.18 15.24 -3.17
N LEU A 58 -7.09 15.83 -2.38
CA LEU A 58 -7.03 17.27 -2.05
C LEU A 58 -6.21 17.62 -0.80
N ILE A 59 -5.94 16.68 0.11
CA ILE A 59 -5.20 16.97 1.36
C ILE A 59 -3.69 16.65 1.23
N VAL A 60 -3.31 15.78 0.29
CA VAL A 60 -1.94 15.28 0.14
C VAL A 60 -0.98 16.29 -0.51
N THR A 61 -1.50 17.35 -1.12
CA THR A 61 -0.71 18.31 -1.89
C THR A 61 0.14 19.27 -1.02
N THR A 62 -0.19 19.45 0.26
CA THR A 62 0.42 20.50 1.09
C THR A 62 1.70 20.11 1.84
N ASP A 63 2.05 18.81 1.90
CA ASP A 63 3.19 18.32 2.73
C ASP A 63 4.24 17.51 1.94
N LYS A 64 4.06 17.39 0.62
CA LYS A 64 4.96 16.64 -0.27
C LYS A 64 6.37 17.21 -0.32
N GLU A 65 6.52 18.52 -0.06
CA GLU A 65 7.80 19.23 -0.13
C GLU A 65 8.70 19.00 1.10
N LYS A 66 8.13 18.69 2.28
CA LYS A 66 8.92 18.55 3.52
C LYS A 66 9.52 17.17 3.72
N HIS A 67 8.82 16.12 3.27
CA HIS A 67 9.25 14.73 3.49
C HIS A 67 9.05 13.84 2.24
N PRO A 68 9.81 14.09 1.16
CA PRO A 68 9.67 13.36 -0.10
C PRO A 68 9.97 11.85 0.04
N GLU A 69 10.92 11.48 0.91
CA GLU A 69 11.30 10.08 1.18
C GLU A 69 10.15 9.28 1.80
N VAL A 70 9.45 9.88 2.78
CA VAL A 70 8.30 9.26 3.45
C VAL A 70 7.16 9.10 2.47
N PHE A 71 6.90 10.12 1.64
CA PHE A 71 5.86 10.05 0.64
C PHE A 71 6.14 8.98 -0.42
N ARG A 72 7.40 8.86 -0.86
CA ARG A 72 7.85 7.82 -1.78
C ARG A 72 7.66 6.43 -1.19
N ALA A 73 8.04 6.22 0.07
CA ALA A 73 7.84 4.95 0.78
C ALA A 73 6.36 4.62 0.97
N LEU A 74 5.52 5.62 1.26
CA LEU A 74 4.08 5.46 1.45
C LEU A 74 3.31 5.31 0.12
N SER A 75 3.86 5.77 -1.00
CA SER A 75 3.22 5.69 -2.32
C SER A 75 2.92 4.25 -2.76
N SER A 76 3.78 3.30 -2.38
CA SER A 76 3.56 1.86 -2.61
C SER A 76 2.31 1.33 -1.89
N PHE A 77 1.81 2.03 -0.87
CA PHE A 77 0.59 1.70 -0.15
C PHE A 77 -0.64 2.41 -0.75
N TYR A 78 -0.50 3.63 -1.25
CA TYR A 78 -1.65 4.47 -1.62
C TYR A 78 -1.82 4.70 -3.12
N ASN A 79 -1.10 3.98 -3.98
CA ASN A 79 -1.17 4.17 -5.43
C ASN A 79 -2.65 4.17 -5.91
N PRO A 80 -3.19 5.34 -6.31
CA PRO A 80 -4.57 5.46 -6.71
C PRO A 80 -4.78 4.71 -8.02
N SER A 81 -5.94 4.06 -8.10
CA SER A 81 -6.36 3.25 -9.23
C SER A 81 -6.63 4.14 -10.44
N ASP A 82 -5.59 4.48 -11.20
CA ASP A 82 -5.77 4.75 -12.62
C ASP A 82 -5.65 3.42 -13.38
N ALA A 83 -6.38 3.27 -14.49
CA ALA A 83 -6.62 1.95 -15.09
C ALA A 83 -5.33 1.20 -15.50
N ALA A 84 -4.26 1.94 -15.86
CA ALA A 84 -2.96 1.36 -16.22
C ALA A 84 -2.11 0.97 -15.01
N THR A 85 -2.22 1.72 -13.89
CA THR A 85 -1.43 1.43 -12.67
C THR A 85 -1.94 0.21 -11.93
N TYR A 86 -3.12 -0.32 -12.27
CA TYR A 86 -3.68 -1.53 -11.65
C TYR A 86 -3.02 -2.82 -12.15
N VAL A 87 -2.52 -2.84 -13.38
CA VAL A 87 -1.99 -4.06 -14.01
C VAL A 87 -0.49 -4.17 -13.85
N VAL A 88 0.25 -3.06 -14.01
CA VAL A 88 1.72 -3.02 -13.94
C VAL A 88 2.16 -2.11 -12.80
N CYS A 89 3.26 -2.48 -12.13
CA CYS A 89 3.85 -1.68 -11.07
C CYS A 89 4.72 -0.56 -11.63
N GLU A 90 4.50 0.67 -11.20
CA GLU A 90 5.30 1.81 -11.69
C GLU A 90 6.74 1.84 -11.14
N LEU A 91 7.04 1.09 -10.08
CA LEU A 91 8.38 1.03 -9.50
C LEU A 91 9.27 0.00 -10.20
N CYS A 92 8.77 -1.23 -10.40
CA CYS A 92 9.56 -2.33 -10.99
C CYS A 92 9.09 -2.75 -12.38
N PHE A 93 8.02 -2.16 -12.90
CA PHE A 93 7.42 -2.50 -14.19
C PHE A 93 6.96 -3.96 -14.33
N GLY A 94 6.91 -4.74 -13.24
CA GLY A 94 6.33 -6.08 -13.22
C GLY A 94 4.80 -6.05 -13.09
N PHE A 95 4.15 -7.12 -13.54
CA PHE A 95 2.71 -7.33 -13.36
C PHE A 95 2.34 -7.39 -11.89
N ARG A 96 1.27 -6.72 -11.46
CA ARG A 96 0.83 -6.72 -10.06
C ARG A 96 0.23 -8.04 -9.60
N SER A 97 -0.16 -8.89 -10.54
CA SER A 97 -0.67 -10.24 -10.29
C SER A 97 -0.19 -11.19 -11.38
N ALA A 98 0.10 -12.44 -11.02
CA ALA A 98 0.35 -13.48 -12.00
C ALA A 98 -0.87 -13.74 -12.90
N THR A 99 -2.08 -13.49 -12.41
CA THR A 99 -3.32 -13.71 -13.17
C THR A 99 -3.55 -12.72 -14.32
N THR A 100 -2.86 -11.58 -14.31
CA THR A 100 -2.96 -10.60 -15.40
C THR A 100 -2.00 -10.89 -16.54
N VAL A 101 -1.04 -11.79 -16.33
CA VAL A 101 -0.03 -12.13 -17.33
C VAL A 101 -0.69 -12.95 -18.44
N GLN A 102 -0.54 -12.49 -19.68
CA GLN A 102 -1.03 -13.22 -20.84
C GLN A 102 0.02 -14.24 -21.31
N PRO A 103 -0.40 -15.45 -21.73
CA PRO A 103 0.53 -16.41 -22.30
C PRO A 103 1.06 -15.91 -23.66
N LEU A 104 2.24 -16.40 -24.05
CA LEU A 104 2.76 -16.16 -25.39
C LEU A 104 1.84 -16.76 -26.46
N PRO A 105 1.83 -16.20 -27.67
CA PRO A 105 1.17 -16.86 -28.79
C PRO A 105 1.83 -18.22 -29.04
N THR A 106 1.04 -19.28 -29.09
CA THR A 106 1.50 -20.60 -29.53
C THR A 106 2.12 -20.47 -30.92
N PRO A 107 3.30 -21.04 -31.19
CA PRO A 107 4.03 -22.08 -30.45
C PRO A 107 5.24 -21.58 -29.64
N TRP A 108 5.26 -20.30 -29.28
CA TRP A 108 6.41 -19.66 -28.65
C TRP A 108 6.52 -19.95 -27.16
N ILE A 109 7.74 -20.16 -26.69
CA ILE A 109 8.09 -20.38 -25.29
C ILE A 109 9.25 -19.45 -24.92
N GLU A 110 9.18 -18.82 -23.75
CA GLU A 110 10.28 -18.02 -23.20
C GLU A 110 11.24 -18.91 -22.39
N TYR A 111 12.53 -18.69 -22.58
CA TYR A 111 13.61 -19.31 -21.83
C TYR A 111 14.56 -18.23 -21.30
N CYS A 112 15.26 -18.54 -20.22
CA CYS A 112 16.35 -17.73 -19.70
C CYS A 112 17.68 -18.41 -20.03
N ASP A 113 18.60 -17.68 -20.66
CA ASP A 113 19.97 -18.12 -20.84
C ASP A 113 20.72 -17.95 -19.52
N GLU A 114 21.09 -19.08 -18.90
CA GLU A 114 21.79 -19.11 -17.61
C GLU A 114 23.15 -18.42 -17.64
N THR A 115 23.79 -18.30 -18.82
CA THR A 115 25.11 -17.70 -18.95
C THR A 115 25.05 -16.17 -18.97
N THR A 116 24.03 -15.61 -19.61
CA THR A 116 23.88 -14.16 -19.78
C THR A 116 22.80 -13.56 -18.88
N GLY A 117 21.93 -14.39 -18.29
CA GLY A 117 20.72 -13.97 -17.59
C GLY A 117 19.68 -13.32 -18.50
N LYS A 118 19.83 -13.44 -19.84
CA LYS A 118 18.91 -12.85 -20.81
C LYS A 118 17.85 -13.83 -21.24
N HIS A 119 16.64 -13.32 -21.43
CA HIS A 119 15.56 -14.15 -21.92
C HIS A 119 15.51 -14.14 -23.44
N TYR A 120 15.16 -15.29 -23.99
CA TYR A 120 14.94 -15.52 -25.42
C TYR A 120 13.66 -16.32 -25.65
N PHE A 121 13.13 -16.22 -26.86
CA PHE A 121 11.89 -16.85 -27.28
C PHE A 121 12.20 -17.92 -28.31
N TYR A 122 11.69 -19.12 -28.08
CA TYR A 122 11.88 -20.28 -28.95
C TYR A 122 10.54 -20.71 -29.54
N ASP A 123 10.48 -20.83 -30.86
CA ASP A 123 9.36 -21.41 -31.58
C ASP A 123 9.55 -22.93 -31.65
N SER A 124 8.70 -23.65 -30.92
CA SER A 124 8.78 -25.11 -30.85
C SER A 124 8.43 -25.84 -32.15
N SER A 125 7.72 -25.17 -33.07
CA SER A 125 7.32 -25.76 -34.36
C SER A 125 8.40 -25.61 -35.43
N THR A 126 9.03 -24.44 -35.52
CA THR A 126 10.02 -24.12 -36.56
C THR A 126 11.47 -24.21 -36.07
N ARG A 127 11.67 -24.36 -34.77
CA ARG A 127 12.97 -24.36 -34.09
C ARG A 127 13.72 -23.02 -34.21
N HIS A 128 13.01 -21.93 -34.46
CA HIS A 128 13.59 -20.59 -34.51
C HIS A 128 13.75 -19.97 -33.12
N VAL A 129 14.84 -19.23 -32.92
CA VAL A 129 15.14 -18.47 -31.69
C VAL A 129 15.11 -16.98 -31.98
N ARG A 130 14.55 -16.20 -31.04
CA ARG A 130 14.49 -14.75 -31.10
C ARG A 130 14.81 -14.14 -29.74
N TRP A 131 15.45 -12.97 -29.74
CA TRP A 131 15.78 -12.21 -28.53
C TRP A 131 14.73 -11.15 -28.15
N HIS A 132 13.69 -11.01 -28.97
CA HIS A 132 12.58 -10.08 -28.74
C HIS A 132 11.26 -10.86 -28.79
N PRO A 133 10.22 -10.39 -28.08
CA PRO A 133 8.92 -11.05 -28.06
C PRO A 133 8.37 -11.28 -29.48
N PRO A 134 7.71 -12.42 -29.73
CA PRO A 134 7.16 -12.74 -31.04
C PRO A 134 6.02 -11.79 -31.45
N PRO A 135 5.68 -11.73 -32.75
CA PRO A 135 4.57 -10.92 -33.24
C PRO A 135 3.26 -11.46 -32.64
N ALA A 136 2.31 -10.57 -32.34
CA ALA A 136 1.08 -10.87 -31.60
C ALA A 136 1.25 -11.15 -30.09
N THR A 137 2.43 -10.91 -29.51
CA THR A 137 2.55 -10.77 -28.05
C THR A 137 1.75 -9.56 -27.57
N ASP A 138 1.05 -9.72 -26.44
CA ASP A 138 0.29 -8.65 -25.82
C ASP A 138 1.16 -7.41 -25.52
N ALA A 139 0.60 -6.21 -25.76
CA ALA A 139 1.35 -4.96 -25.67
C ALA A 139 1.87 -4.68 -24.26
N LEU A 140 1.11 -5.05 -23.21
CA LEU A 140 1.59 -4.90 -21.83
C LEU A 140 2.76 -5.83 -21.56
N SER A 141 2.68 -7.07 -22.05
CA SER A 141 3.76 -8.05 -21.92
C SER A 141 5.05 -7.58 -22.59
N VAL A 142 4.96 -6.94 -23.77
CA VAL A 142 6.10 -6.30 -24.44
C VAL A 142 6.70 -5.17 -23.58
N LEU A 143 5.86 -4.29 -23.03
CA LEU A 143 6.31 -3.20 -22.14
C LEU A 143 7.02 -3.73 -20.88
N VAL A 144 6.52 -4.82 -20.30
CA VAL A 144 7.16 -5.48 -19.14
C VAL A 144 8.51 -6.06 -19.54
N PHE A 145 8.62 -6.71 -20.69
CA PHE A 145 9.88 -7.26 -21.20
C PHE A 145 10.96 -6.19 -21.39
N GLU A 146 10.62 -5.05 -22.00
CA GLU A 146 11.57 -3.96 -22.24
C GLU A 146 12.23 -3.43 -20.95
N ARG A 147 11.55 -3.57 -19.81
CA ARG A 147 12.03 -3.07 -18.51
C ARG A 147 12.60 -4.15 -17.60
N THR A 148 12.09 -5.37 -17.71
CA THR A 148 12.40 -6.45 -16.76
C THR A 148 13.12 -7.62 -17.39
N ASN A 149 13.30 -7.61 -18.72
CA ASN A 149 13.93 -8.66 -19.50
C ASN A 149 13.18 -10.00 -19.47
N SER A 150 11.90 -10.02 -19.08
CA SER A 150 11.00 -11.18 -19.18
C SER A 150 9.56 -10.69 -19.35
N ILE A 151 8.75 -11.40 -20.13
CA ILE A 151 7.32 -11.07 -20.23
C ILE A 151 6.51 -11.62 -19.05
N TYR A 152 7.10 -12.46 -18.19
CA TYR A 152 6.41 -13.10 -17.06
C TYR A 152 6.72 -12.44 -15.71
N THR A 153 7.43 -11.32 -15.68
CA THR A 153 7.85 -10.68 -14.43
C THR A 153 6.65 -10.21 -13.60
N VAL A 154 6.53 -10.75 -12.39
CA VAL A 154 5.54 -10.31 -11.38
C VAL A 154 6.21 -9.36 -10.38
N CYS A 155 5.49 -8.30 -10.03
CA CYS A 155 5.90 -7.27 -9.08
C CYS A 155 6.11 -7.86 -7.68
N HIS A 156 7.27 -7.53 -7.09
CA HIS A 156 7.60 -7.83 -5.69
C HIS A 156 7.58 -6.59 -4.80
N CYS A 157 7.30 -5.40 -5.36
CA CYS A 157 7.30 -4.13 -4.62
C CYS A 157 6.09 -3.96 -3.70
N ILE A 158 4.96 -4.62 -3.99
CA ILE A 158 3.76 -4.51 -3.15
C ILE A 158 3.85 -5.57 -2.05
N PRO A 159 3.94 -5.19 -0.76
CA PRO A 159 3.82 -6.17 0.31
C PRO A 159 2.46 -6.87 0.20
N SER A 160 2.43 -8.19 0.42
CA SER A 160 1.19 -8.95 0.43
C SER A 160 0.13 -8.28 1.33
N ASN A 161 -1.16 -8.45 1.03
CA ASN A 161 -2.23 -7.78 1.79
C ASN A 161 -2.10 -8.05 3.30
N GLU A 162 -1.78 -9.28 3.66
CA GLU A 162 -1.51 -9.69 5.05
C GLU A 162 -0.30 -8.96 5.65
N ARG A 163 0.82 -8.89 4.91
CA ARG A 163 2.01 -8.15 5.35
C ARG A 163 1.72 -6.66 5.52
N ARG A 164 0.93 -6.08 4.61
CA ARG A 164 0.46 -4.69 4.68
C ARG A 164 -0.40 -4.45 5.91
N ARG A 165 -1.36 -5.34 6.22
CA ARG A 165 -2.20 -5.24 7.43
C ARG A 165 -1.35 -5.25 8.70
N ARG A 166 -0.43 -6.21 8.83
CA ARG A 166 0.47 -6.31 9.98
C ARG A 166 1.36 -5.08 10.12
N LEU A 167 1.88 -4.56 9.01
CA LEU A 167 2.71 -3.36 9.03
C LEU A 167 1.91 -2.13 9.49
N MET A 168 0.68 -1.98 9.00
CA MET A 168 -0.20 -0.88 9.41
C MET A 168 -0.64 -1.00 10.87
N GLN A 169 -0.88 -2.21 11.36
CA GLN A 169 -1.13 -2.46 12.78
C GLN A 169 0.07 -2.01 13.62
N LYS A 170 1.30 -2.40 13.25
CA LYS A 170 2.51 -1.94 13.94
C LYS A 170 2.67 -0.43 13.93
N PHE A 171 2.36 0.24 12.81
CA PHE A 171 2.38 1.69 12.75
C PHE A 171 1.37 2.32 13.73
N ARG A 172 0.15 1.77 13.83
CA ARG A 172 -0.86 2.24 14.82
C ARG A 172 -0.38 2.01 16.25
N GLU A 173 0.15 0.84 16.55
CA GLU A 173 0.69 0.52 17.88
C GLU A 173 1.80 1.53 18.25
N HIS A 174 2.74 1.78 17.34
CA HIS A 174 3.81 2.73 17.55
C HIS A 174 3.31 4.16 17.78
N THR A 175 2.35 4.67 16.98
CA THR A 175 1.81 6.02 17.18
C THR A 175 1.06 6.13 18.51
N THR A 176 0.30 5.10 18.90
CA THR A 176 -0.38 5.09 20.20
C THR A 176 0.60 5.02 21.37
N GLN A 177 1.68 4.26 21.25
CA GLN A 177 2.74 4.19 22.25
C GLN A 177 3.41 5.56 22.42
N MET A 178 3.76 6.21 21.31
CA MET A 178 4.39 7.53 21.36
C MET A 178 3.51 8.59 22.00
N ALA A 179 2.20 8.56 21.71
CA ALA A 179 1.24 9.45 22.36
C ALA A 179 1.18 9.21 23.89
N ARG A 180 1.23 7.94 24.33
CA ARG A 180 1.24 7.59 25.76
C ARG A 180 2.50 8.08 26.46
N GLU A 181 3.67 7.86 25.85
CA GLU A 181 4.96 8.27 26.40
C GLU A 181 5.04 9.80 26.55
N GLU A 182 4.53 10.55 25.58
CA GLU A 182 4.43 12.02 25.67
C GLU A 182 3.50 12.47 26.79
N VAL A 183 2.33 11.83 26.98
CA VAL A 183 1.43 12.12 28.10
C VAL A 183 2.10 11.83 29.44
N GLU A 184 2.77 10.69 29.58
CA GLU A 184 3.47 10.31 30.80
C GLU A 184 4.63 11.26 31.11
N LYS A 185 5.38 11.69 30.09
CA LYS A 185 6.45 12.69 30.24
C LYS A 185 5.90 14.02 30.73
N ARG A 186 4.76 14.47 30.21
CA ARG A 186 4.07 15.69 30.65
C ARG A 186 3.55 15.55 32.08
N ASP A 187 2.95 14.42 32.44
CA ASP A 187 2.48 14.16 33.81
C ASP A 187 3.65 14.17 34.81
N ARG A 188 4.75 13.50 34.50
CA ARG A 188 5.98 13.54 35.31
C ARG A 188 6.51 14.96 35.48
N HIS A 189 6.52 15.75 34.41
CA HIS A 189 6.97 17.14 34.46
C HIS A 189 6.06 18.01 35.35
N LEU A 190 4.74 17.87 35.22
CA LEU A 190 3.78 18.59 36.06
C LEU A 190 3.86 18.19 37.53
N ARG A 191 4.00 16.89 37.83
CA ARG A 191 4.22 16.40 39.20
C ARG A 191 5.49 16.97 39.81
N GLY A 192 6.59 16.97 39.05
CA GLY A 192 7.85 17.57 39.49
C GLY A 192 7.73 19.07 39.76
N ALA A 193 7.07 19.81 38.88
CA ALA A 193 6.82 21.24 39.06
C ALA A 193 5.95 21.51 40.30
N PHE A 194 4.90 20.71 40.51
CA PHE A 194 4.02 20.83 41.67
C PHE A 194 4.77 20.55 42.99
N ILE A 195 5.60 19.49 43.03
CA ILE A 195 6.44 19.18 44.20
C ILE A 195 7.41 20.32 44.49
N SER A 196 8.08 20.86 43.46
CA SER A 196 9.01 21.98 43.62
C SER A 196 8.31 23.23 44.19
N LEU A 197 7.10 23.52 43.70
CA LEU A 197 6.31 24.65 44.17
C LEU A 197 5.84 24.44 45.61
N ALA A 198 5.37 23.23 45.95
CA ALA A 198 5.00 22.87 47.32
C ALA A 198 6.19 23.04 48.29
N MET A 199 7.39 22.58 47.93
CA MET A 199 8.60 22.73 48.76
C MET A 199 9.00 24.20 48.96
N SER A 200 8.77 25.07 47.96
CA SER A 200 9.05 26.50 48.11
C SER A 200 8.06 27.25 49.02
N LEU A 201 6.87 26.68 49.23
CA LEU A 201 5.82 27.26 50.06
C LEU A 201 5.82 26.76 51.51
N VAL A 202 6.64 25.74 51.83
CA VAL A 202 6.82 25.30 53.23
C VAL A 202 7.68 26.37 53.95
N PRO A 203 7.13 27.10 54.94
CA PRO A 203 7.92 28.05 55.70
C PRO A 203 8.98 27.30 56.50
N PHE A 204 10.23 27.76 56.43
CA PHE A 204 11.30 27.27 57.29
C PHE A 204 10.98 27.67 58.74
N SER A 205 10.29 26.81 59.48
CA SER A 205 10.08 26.96 60.92
C SER A 205 11.39 26.64 61.66
N GLY A 206 12.39 27.49 61.48
CA GLY A 206 13.58 27.52 62.31
C GLY A 206 13.30 28.40 63.52
N GLU A 207 12.89 27.79 64.64
CA GLU A 207 13.07 28.43 65.95
C GLU A 207 14.52 28.22 66.41
N PRO A 208 15.37 29.26 66.52
CA PRO A 208 16.51 29.20 67.41
C PRO A 208 16.03 29.53 68.83
N LYS A 209 16.18 28.55 69.72
CA LYS A 209 16.00 28.67 71.18
C LYS A 209 16.74 29.91 71.71
N GLN A 210 16.00 30.75 72.44
CA GLN A 210 16.55 31.84 73.23
C GLN A 210 17.50 31.28 74.31
N ILE A 211 18.69 31.88 74.42
CA ILE A 211 19.60 31.79 75.58
C ILE A 211 19.80 33.22 76.07
#